data_AF-A0A1W6MTV8-F1
#
_entry.id   AF-A0A1W6MTV8-F1
#
_cell.length_a   1.000
_cell.length_b   1.000
_cell.length_c   1.000
_cell.angle_alpha   90.00
_cell.angle_beta   90.00
_cell.angle_gamma   90.00
#
_symmetry.space_group_name_H-M   'P 1'
#
loop_
_entity.id
_entity.type
_entity.pdbx_description
1 polymer ?
#
loop_
_entity_poly.entity_id
_entity_poly.type
_entity_poly.pdbx_seq_one_letter_code
_entity_poly.pdbx_strand_id
1 'polypeptide(L)'
;MAEDDQTFTLLEDGDEFALSSGHGGFRLRNKSEGTCADLQDADAERFRADYEELRSRSPEWGPDQVLAQLWDQGGYGWLAKEEGEAT
;
A
#
# COMPACT_ATOMS: atom_id res chain seq x y z
N MET A 1 -13.21 25.24 0.21
CA MET A 1 -12.23 24.72 -0.77
C MET A 1 -12.24 23.23 -0.52
N ALA A 2 -12.76 22.45 -1.47
CA ALA A 2 -12.95 21.03 -1.24
C ALA A 2 -11.56 20.38 -1.18
N GLU A 3 -11.25 19.86 -0.01
CA GLU A 3 -10.20 18.88 0.19
C GLU A 3 -10.37 17.83 -0.91
N ASP A 4 -9.30 17.56 -1.67
CA ASP A 4 -9.24 16.39 -2.54
C ASP A 4 -9.22 15.19 -1.58
N ASP A 5 -10.38 14.88 -1.01
CA ASP A 5 -10.65 13.63 -0.32
C ASP A 5 -10.61 12.58 -1.42
N GLN A 6 -9.39 12.23 -1.82
CA GLN A 6 -9.14 10.96 -2.46
C GLN A 6 -9.63 9.96 -1.41
N THR A 7 -10.90 9.57 -1.52
CA THR A 7 -11.57 8.69 -0.56
C THR A 7 -10.97 7.31 -0.71
N PHE A 8 -9.73 7.15 -0.24
CA PHE A 8 -9.11 5.85 -0.15
C PHE A 8 -9.79 5.14 1.01
N THR A 9 -10.50 4.08 0.68
CA THR A 9 -11.06 3.19 1.68
C THR A 9 -9.92 2.36 2.24
N LEU A 10 -9.61 2.58 3.51
CA LEU A 10 -8.69 1.75 4.28
C LEU A 10 -9.12 0.29 4.17
N LEU A 11 -8.29 -0.52 3.53
CA LEU A 11 -8.50 -1.96 3.38
C LEU A 11 -7.91 -2.70 4.57
N GLU A 12 -6.67 -2.37 4.89
CA GLU A 12 -5.95 -2.95 6.01
C GLU A 12 -5.22 -1.84 6.76
N ASP A 13 -5.42 -1.85 8.07
CA ASP A 13 -4.67 -1.02 9.00
C ASP A 13 -3.80 -1.95 9.82
N GLY A 14 -2.52 -1.92 9.51
CA GLY A 14 -1.47 -2.43 10.36
C GLY A 14 -0.89 -1.33 11.26
N ASP A 15 -0.12 -1.77 12.25
CA ASP A 15 0.57 -0.90 13.20
C ASP A 15 1.67 -0.08 12.50
N GLU A 16 2.41 -0.73 11.59
CA GLU A 16 3.53 -0.17 10.84
C GLU A 16 3.15 0.17 9.40
N PHE A 17 2.27 -0.64 8.78
CA PHE A 17 1.84 -0.45 7.39
C PHE A 17 0.32 -0.28 7.30
N ALA A 18 -0.14 0.61 6.44
CA ALA A 18 -1.56 0.73 6.11
C ALA A 18 -1.78 0.67 4.61
N LEU A 19 -2.75 -0.14 4.19
CA LEU A 19 -3.17 -0.27 2.81
C LEU A 19 -4.54 0.37 2.64
N SER A 20 -4.64 1.30 1.69
CA SER A 20 -5.90 1.93 1.33
C SER A 20 -6.18 1.72 -0.16
N SER A 21 -7.42 1.48 -0.55
CA SER A 21 -7.83 1.37 -1.96
C SER A 21 -8.67 2.55 -2.40
N GLY A 22 -8.41 3.03 -3.61
CA GLY A 22 -9.16 4.12 -4.24
C GLY A 22 -9.88 3.65 -5.50
N HIS A 23 -10.45 4.60 -6.24
CA HIS A 23 -11.31 4.39 -7.41
C HIS A 23 -10.56 3.94 -8.68
N GLY A 24 -9.43 3.23 -8.52
CA GLY A 24 -8.53 2.79 -9.61
C GLY A 24 -7.10 2.48 -9.18
N GLY A 25 -6.81 2.44 -7.88
CA GLY A 25 -5.45 2.24 -7.38
C GLY A 25 -5.41 1.84 -5.91
N PHE A 26 -4.21 1.54 -5.43
CA PHE A 26 -3.91 1.23 -4.04
C PHE A 26 -2.84 2.16 -3.53
N ARG A 27 -2.98 2.61 -2.29
CA ARG A 27 -1.96 3.36 -1.58
C ARG A 27 -1.45 2.53 -0.42
N LEU A 28 -0.18 2.13 -0.51
CA LEU A 28 0.52 1.46 0.56
C LEU A 28 1.34 2.49 1.34
N ARG A 29 0.97 2.73 2.59
CA ARG A 29 1.62 3.68 3.48
C ARG A 29 2.45 2.94 4.52
N ASN A 30 3.73 3.24 4.58
CA ASN A 30 4.62 2.83 5.65
C ASN A 30 4.67 3.95 6.71
N LYS A 31 3.98 3.74 7.82
CA LYS A 31 3.94 4.67 8.96
C LYS A 31 5.27 4.71 9.71
N SER A 32 6.03 3.62 9.70
CA SER A 32 7.32 3.53 10.39
C SER A 32 8.36 4.45 9.75
N GLU A 33 8.42 4.48 8.42
CA GLU A 33 9.37 5.31 7.67
C GLU A 33 8.76 6.65 7.17
N GLY A 34 7.44 6.83 7.31
CA GLY A 34 6.75 8.02 6.78
C GLY A 34 6.76 8.10 5.25
N THR A 35 6.69 6.95 4.58
CA THR A 35 6.70 6.86 3.11
C THR A 35 5.39 6.25 2.60
N CYS A 36 4.98 6.61 1.40
CA CYS A 36 3.81 6.02 0.75
C CYS A 36 4.09 5.68 -0.71
N ALA A 37 3.72 4.48 -1.12
CA ALA A 37 3.71 4.03 -2.50
C ALA A 37 2.28 4.12 -3.03
N ASP A 38 2.10 4.94 -4.07
CA ASP A 38 0.84 5.07 -4.78
C ASP A 38 0.89 4.18 -6.03
N LEU A 39 0.05 3.16 -6.06
CA LEU A 39 0.00 2.13 -7.08
C LEU A 39 -1.25 2.37 -7.91
N GLN A 40 -1.08 2.65 -9.20
CA GLN A 40 -2.16 2.96 -10.13
C GLN A 40 -2.06 2.05 -11.36
N ASP A 41 -3.17 1.91 -12.09
CA ASP A 41 -3.24 1.16 -13.35
C ASP A 41 -2.61 -0.25 -13.22
N ALA A 42 -1.56 -0.53 -14.01
CA ALA A 42 -0.91 -1.83 -14.05
C ALA A 42 -0.21 -2.22 -12.74
N ASP A 43 0.29 -1.25 -11.98
CA ASP A 43 0.91 -1.49 -10.68
C ASP A 43 -0.12 -1.90 -9.64
N ALA A 44 -1.33 -1.32 -9.71
CA ALA A 44 -2.44 -1.70 -8.85
C ALA A 44 -2.93 -3.14 -9.10
N GLU A 45 -3.04 -3.53 -10.38
CA GLU A 45 -3.42 -4.90 -10.76
C GLU A 45 -2.39 -5.92 -10.28
N ARG A 46 -1.10 -5.61 -10.45
CA ARG A 46 0.00 -6.47 -10.01
C ARG A 46 0.04 -6.59 -8.49
N PHE A 47 -0.04 -5.47 -7.79
CA PHE A 47 -0.09 -5.44 -6.33
C PHE A 47 -1.22 -6.30 -5.78
N ARG A 48 -2.41 -6.17 -6.36
CA ARG A 48 -3.57 -6.96 -5.95
C ARG A 48 -3.33 -8.46 -6.16
N ALA A 49 -2.77 -8.85 -7.30
CA ALA A 49 -2.48 -10.26 -7.58
C ALA A 49 -1.44 -10.83 -6.60
N ASP A 50 -0.35 -10.11 -6.34
CA ASP A 50 0.66 -10.49 -5.35
C ASP A 50 0.07 -10.55 -3.93
N TYR A 51 -0.78 -9.58 -3.57
CA TYR A 51 -1.47 -9.55 -2.28
C TYR A 51 -2.38 -10.76 -2.10
N GLU A 52 -3.25 -11.05 -3.07
CA GLU A 52 -4.15 -12.22 -3.02
C GLU A 52 -3.36 -13.53 -2.98
N GLU A 53 -2.26 -13.65 -3.72
CA GLU A 53 -1.37 -14.80 -3.67
C GLU A 53 -0.74 -14.96 -2.27
N LEU A 54 -0.17 -13.88 -1.72
CA LEU A 54 0.53 -13.91 -0.44
C LEU A 54 -0.45 -14.24 0.70
N ARG A 55 -1.65 -13.67 0.68
CA ARG A 55 -2.71 -13.96 1.66
C ARG A 55 -3.23 -15.39 1.54
N SER A 56 -3.20 -15.97 0.34
CA SER A 56 -3.55 -17.38 0.14
C SER A 56 -2.42 -18.33 0.57
N ARG A 57 -1.16 -17.94 0.43
CA ARG A 57 0.01 -18.74 0.82
C ARG A 57 0.29 -18.67 2.32
N SER A 58 0.05 -17.53 2.93
CA SER A 58 0.32 -17.24 4.33
C SER A 58 -0.91 -16.65 5.02
N PRO A 59 -1.97 -17.45 5.23
CA PRO A 59 -3.19 -16.99 5.89
C PRO A 59 -3.00 -16.68 7.39
N GLU A 60 -1.88 -17.10 7.97
CA GLU A 60 -1.49 -16.82 9.36
C GLU A 60 -0.79 -15.46 9.52
N TRP A 61 -0.39 -14.81 8.42
CA TRP A 61 0.28 -13.51 8.47
C TRP A 61 -0.71 -12.39 8.69
N GLY A 62 -0.35 -11.48 9.59
CA GLY A 62 -1.10 -10.25 9.82
C GLY A 62 -0.93 -9.25 8.67
N PRO A 63 -1.77 -8.21 8.63
CA PRO A 63 -1.70 -7.16 7.62
C PRO A 63 -0.30 -6.56 7.52
N ASP A 64 0.34 -6.21 8.64
CA ASP A 64 1.71 -5.67 8.64
C ASP A 64 2.74 -6.59 7.97
N GLN A 65 2.68 -7.90 8.23
CA GLN A 65 3.62 -8.86 7.65
C GLN A 65 3.42 -9.02 6.15
N VAL A 66 2.16 -9.10 5.71
CA VAL A 66 1.80 -9.18 4.29
C VAL A 66 2.22 -7.91 3.57
N LEU A 67 1.92 -6.74 4.12
CA LEU A 67 2.24 -5.43 3.55
C LEU A 67 3.74 -5.15 3.52
N ALA A 68 4.48 -5.48 4.58
CA ALA A 68 5.94 -5.37 4.61
C ALA A 68 6.60 -6.28 3.57
N GLN A 69 6.11 -7.51 3.41
CA GLN A 69 6.61 -8.42 2.39
C GLN A 69 6.33 -7.89 0.98
N LEU A 70 5.13 -7.36 0.73
CA LEU A 70 4.81 -6.75 -0.57
C LEU A 70 5.70 -5.53 -0.84
N TRP A 71 5.94 -4.70 0.18
CA TRP A 71 6.81 -3.54 0.08
C TRP A 71 8.24 -3.89 -0.36
N ASP A 72 8.82 -4.91 0.29
CA ASP A 72 10.19 -5.37 0.04
C ASP A 72 10.27 -6.22 -1.26
N GLN A 73 9.45 -7.26 -1.38
CA GLN A 73 9.48 -8.21 -2.50
C GLN A 73 8.87 -7.66 -3.79
N GLY A 74 7.79 -6.90 -3.67
CA GLY A 74 7.15 -6.26 -4.82
C GLY A 74 7.97 -5.11 -5.37
N GLY A 75 8.99 -4.66 -4.64
CA GLY A 75 9.72 -3.45 -4.96
C GLY A 75 8.72 -2.30 -5.01
N TYR A 76 7.89 -2.10 -4.00
CA TYR A 76 7.13 -0.86 -3.91
C TYR A 76 7.91 0.19 -3.14
N GLY A 77 8.94 -0.23 -2.39
CA GLY A 77 9.89 0.67 -1.73
C GLY A 77 10.69 1.59 -2.66
N TRP A 78 10.89 1.27 -3.95
CA TRP A 78 11.51 2.22 -4.90
C TRP A 78 10.50 3.20 -5.52
N LEU A 79 9.21 2.87 -5.52
CA LEU A 79 8.11 3.75 -5.91
C LEU A 79 7.60 4.59 -4.73
N ALA A 80 7.97 4.19 -3.52
CA ALA A 80 7.66 4.89 -2.30
C ALA A 80 8.22 6.31 -2.33
N LYS A 81 7.33 7.26 -2.10
CA LYS A 81 7.67 8.67 -1.96
C LYS A 81 7.57 9.04 -0.49
N GLU A 82 8.44 9.93 -0.04
CA GLU A 82 8.34 10.49 1.32
C GLU A 82 7.03 11.31 1.42
N GLU A 83 6.25 11.06 2.47
CA GLU A 83 5.07 11.87 2.79
C GLU A 83 5.53 13.27 3.20
N GLY A 84 5.78 14.15 2.22
CA GLY A 84 6.25 15.49 2.51
C GLY A 84 7.18 16.13 1.49
N GLU A 85 7.51 15.49 0.37
CA GLU A 85 8.20 16.17 -0.74
C GLU A 85 7.21 17.06 -1.53
N ALA A 86 6.59 18.01 -0.82
CA ALA A 86 6.28 19.30 -1.42
C ALA A 86 7.60 20.07 -1.49
N THR A 87 8.00 20.39 -2.71
CA THR A 87 9.23 21.09 -3.09
C THR A 87 9.59 22.32 -2.25
#